data_AF-A0A849E2Z2-F1
#
_entry.id   AF-A0A849E2Z2-F1
#
_cell.length_a   1.000
_cell.length_b   1.000
_cell.length_c   1.000
_cell.angle_alpha   90.00
_cell.angle_beta   90.00
_cell.angle_gamma   90.00
#
_symmetry.space_group_name_H-M   'P 1'
#
loop_
_entity.id
_entity.type
_entity.pdbx_description
1 polymer ?
#
loop_
_entity_poly.entity_id
_entity_poly.type
_entity_poly.pdbx_seq_one_letter_code
_entity_poly.pdbx_strand_id
1 'polypeptide(L)'
;MLDTLHIDEYEEMLAREQEEDDLDGLINYYHKQLLNNPVALKSLITTGLSERLMFRHQIGYCDRSLNSLIQNSISIDGDAFRGCLRRLELIKPTGHELFSGCIIEPYYDLNKRLISICGVKLNRISRPAPEIIHWFRDKVFDMPLKFKLTQMGQSHVN
;
A
#
# COMPACT_ATOMS: atom_id res chain seq x y z
N MET A 1 -36.53 -0.28 -23.51
CA MET A 1 -36.25 -0.28 -22.05
C MET A 1 -35.48 -1.55 -21.71
N LEU A 2 -34.29 -1.69 -22.30
CA LEU A 2 -33.46 -2.90 -22.21
C LEU A 2 -31.95 -2.58 -22.31
N ASP A 3 -31.53 -1.33 -22.16
CA ASP A 3 -30.13 -0.95 -22.45
C ASP A 3 -29.42 -0.16 -21.33
N THR A 4 -30.15 0.49 -20.41
CA THR A 4 -29.50 1.39 -19.44
C THR A 4 -28.93 0.63 -18.23
N LEU A 5 -29.65 -0.37 -17.71
CA LEU A 5 -29.18 -1.17 -16.57
C LEU A 5 -27.90 -1.97 -16.87
N HIS A 6 -27.71 -2.41 -18.12
CA HIS A 6 -26.55 -3.21 -18.51
C HIS A 6 -25.29 -2.35 -18.66
N ILE A 7 -25.44 -1.08 -19.06
CA ILE A 7 -24.35 -0.13 -19.16
C ILE A 7 -23.85 0.23 -17.75
N ASP A 8 -24.74 0.48 -16.79
CA ASP A 8 -24.34 0.84 -15.42
C ASP A 8 -23.52 -0.28 -14.74
N GLU A 9 -23.93 -1.54 -14.89
CA GLU A 9 -23.17 -2.69 -14.37
C GLU A 9 -21.80 -2.85 -15.04
N TYR A 10 -21.71 -2.56 -16.34
CA TYR A 10 -20.46 -2.61 -17.09
C TYR A 10 -19.50 -1.49 -16.68
N GLU A 11 -19.99 -0.27 -16.51
CA GLU A 11 -19.21 0.87 -16.01
C GLU A 11 -18.71 0.61 -14.57
N GLU A 12 -19.56 0.03 -13.70
CA GLU A 12 -19.13 -0.41 -12.37
C GLU A 12 -18.03 -1.47 -12.43
N MET A 13 -18.12 -2.41 -13.37
CA MET A 13 -17.10 -3.44 -13.56
C MET A 13 -15.77 -2.83 -13.99
N LEU A 14 -15.76 -1.93 -14.97
CA LEU A 14 -14.56 -1.21 -15.42
C LEU A 14 -13.95 -0.36 -14.29
N ALA A 15 -14.78 0.35 -13.53
CA ALA A 15 -14.32 1.16 -12.41
C ALA A 15 -13.65 0.32 -11.33
N ARG A 16 -14.18 -0.89 -11.04
CA ARG A 16 -13.56 -1.84 -10.11
C ARG A 16 -12.23 -2.36 -10.63
N GLU A 17 -12.15 -2.72 -11.90
CA GLU A 17 -10.91 -3.19 -12.53
C GLU A 17 -9.81 -2.12 -12.46
N GLN A 18 -10.14 -0.87 -12.80
CA GLN A 18 -9.21 0.25 -12.70
C GLN A 18 -8.76 0.50 -11.25
N GLU A 19 -9.65 0.35 -10.26
CA GLU A 19 -9.27 0.50 -8.85
C GLU A 19 -8.27 -0.59 -8.40
N GLU A 20 -8.45 -1.85 -8.84
CA GLU A 20 -7.47 -2.91 -8.57
C GLU A 20 -6.12 -2.59 -9.22
N ASP A 21 -6.12 -2.13 -10.48
CA ASP A 21 -4.91 -1.75 -11.21
C ASP A 21 -4.15 -0.60 -10.52
N ASP A 22 -4.88 0.41 -10.02
CA ASP A 22 -4.30 1.52 -9.26
C ASP A 22 -3.65 1.02 -7.94
N LEU A 23 -4.33 0.11 -7.23
CA LEU A 23 -3.79 -0.46 -5.99
C LEU A 23 -2.55 -1.32 -6.24
N ASP A 24 -2.56 -2.16 -7.28
CA ASP A 24 -1.39 -2.95 -7.65
C ASP A 24 -0.25 -2.06 -8.16
N GLY A 25 -0.57 -0.99 -8.89
CA GLY A 25 0.40 0.04 -9.28
C GLY A 25 1.08 0.68 -8.06
N LEU A 26 0.32 1.01 -7.02
CA LEU A 26 0.83 1.55 -5.76
C LEU A 26 1.78 0.57 -5.06
N ILE A 27 1.38 -0.69 -4.89
CA ILE A 27 2.20 -1.71 -4.22
C ILE A 27 3.49 -1.95 -5.02
N ASN A 28 3.40 -2.08 -6.34
CA ASN A 28 4.55 -2.24 -7.22
C ASN A 28 5.51 -1.06 -7.10
N TYR A 29 4.98 0.17 -7.01
CA TYR A 29 5.78 1.36 -6.80
C TYR A 29 6.55 1.28 -5.48
N TYR A 30 5.88 1.01 -4.36
CA TYR A 30 6.54 0.87 -3.06
C TYR A 30 7.56 -0.28 -3.03
N HIS A 31 7.26 -1.40 -3.68
CA HIS A 31 8.20 -2.52 -3.79
C HIS A 31 9.48 -2.08 -4.52
N LYS A 32 9.35 -1.37 -5.66
CA LYS A 32 10.49 -0.79 -6.38
C LYS A 32 11.27 0.21 -5.53
N GLN A 33 10.60 1.08 -4.78
CA GLN A 33 11.28 2.03 -3.89
C GLN A 33 12.13 1.31 -2.83
N LEU A 34 11.65 0.19 -2.28
CA LEU A 34 12.46 -0.61 -1.36
C LEU A 34 13.67 -1.22 -2.06
N LEU A 35 13.47 -1.87 -3.21
CA LEU A 35 14.55 -2.53 -3.95
C LEU A 35 15.65 -1.55 -4.40
N ASN A 36 15.28 -0.30 -4.67
CA ASN A 36 16.20 0.78 -5.02
C ASN A 36 16.83 1.48 -3.81
N ASN A 37 16.51 1.06 -2.58
CA ASN A 37 17.03 1.65 -1.36
C ASN A 37 17.96 0.66 -0.62
N PRO A 38 19.28 0.65 -0.93
CA PRO A 38 20.21 -0.31 -0.35
C PRO A 38 20.36 -0.17 1.18
N VAL A 39 20.13 1.03 1.72
CA VAL A 39 20.18 1.29 3.17
C VAL A 39 19.00 0.62 3.87
N ALA A 40 17.79 0.79 3.35
CA ALA A 40 16.58 0.16 3.88
C ALA A 40 16.64 -1.37 3.75
N LEU A 41 17.07 -1.90 2.59
CA LEU A 41 17.26 -3.34 2.39
C LEU A 41 18.22 -3.93 3.42
N LYS A 42 19.40 -3.31 3.60
CA LYS A 42 20.39 -3.78 4.57
C LYS A 42 19.82 -3.80 5.97
N SER A 43 19.08 -2.75 6.36
CA SER A 43 18.42 -2.66 7.66
C SER A 43 17.43 -3.81 7.86
N LEU A 44 16.58 -4.10 6.87
CA LEU A 44 15.62 -5.20 6.92
C LEU A 44 16.28 -6.58 7.01
N ILE A 45 17.37 -6.80 6.26
CA ILE A 45 18.12 -8.05 6.34
C ILE A 45 18.71 -8.25 7.75
N THR A 46 19.28 -7.20 8.38
CA THR A 46 19.78 -7.28 9.76
C THR A 46 18.69 -7.55 10.80
N THR A 47 17.43 -7.20 10.51
CA THR A 47 16.28 -7.49 11.39
C THR A 47 15.65 -8.86 11.14
N GLY A 48 16.20 -9.65 10.21
CA GLY A 48 15.79 -11.04 9.94
C GLY A 48 14.87 -11.21 8.72
N LEU A 49 14.58 -10.15 7.97
CA LEU A 49 13.78 -10.25 6.76
C LEU A 49 14.67 -10.54 5.54
N SER A 50 14.73 -11.80 5.12
CA SER A 50 15.48 -12.18 3.92
C SER A 50 14.89 -11.57 2.66
N GLU A 51 15.73 -11.31 1.65
CA GLU A 51 15.30 -10.85 0.33
C GLU A 51 14.21 -11.74 -0.28
N ARG A 52 14.35 -13.06 -0.15
CA ARG A 52 13.33 -14.01 -0.64
C ARG A 52 11.94 -13.75 -0.04
N LEU A 53 11.86 -13.39 1.23
CA LEU A 53 10.58 -13.03 1.86
C LEU A 53 10.10 -11.67 1.38
N MET A 54 11.00 -10.70 1.19
CA MET A 54 10.65 -9.39 0.63
C MET A 54 10.02 -9.50 -0.75
N PHE A 55 10.61 -10.30 -1.65
CA PHE A 55 10.02 -10.56 -2.97
C PHE A 55 8.70 -11.34 -2.88
N ARG A 56 8.67 -12.43 -2.10
CA ARG A 56 7.47 -13.28 -1.99
C ARG A 56 6.25 -12.52 -1.48
N HIS A 57 6.45 -11.60 -0.53
CA HIS A 57 5.37 -10.85 0.09
C HIS A 57 5.23 -9.43 -0.49
N GLN A 58 5.95 -9.09 -1.56
CA GLN A 58 5.97 -7.74 -2.16
C GLN A 58 6.18 -6.63 -1.11
N ILE A 59 7.13 -6.86 -0.20
CA ILE A 59 7.47 -5.89 0.84
C ILE A 59 7.94 -4.60 0.17
N GLY A 60 7.37 -3.47 0.55
CA GLY A 60 7.64 -2.18 -0.07
C GLY A 60 8.12 -1.14 0.93
N TYR A 61 8.53 0.01 0.42
CA TYR A 61 8.90 1.17 1.23
C TYR A 61 8.18 2.42 0.72
N CYS A 62 7.36 3.01 1.59
CA CYS A 62 6.75 4.31 1.33
C CYS A 62 7.74 5.41 1.75
N ASP A 63 8.59 5.84 0.82
CA ASP A 63 9.68 6.78 1.05
C ASP A 63 9.30 8.26 0.87
N ARG A 64 8.00 8.54 0.69
CA ARG A 64 7.40 9.87 0.49
C ARG A 64 7.58 10.45 -0.91
N SER A 65 8.12 9.69 -1.86
CA SER A 65 8.37 10.18 -3.22
C SER A 65 7.16 10.05 -4.15
N LEU A 66 6.13 9.28 -3.79
CA LEU A 66 4.95 9.09 -4.62
C LEU A 66 4.25 10.41 -4.91
N ASN A 67 4.09 11.27 -3.89
CA ASN A 67 3.41 12.54 -4.08
C ASN A 67 4.14 13.46 -5.08
N SER A 68 5.47 13.44 -5.10
CA SER A 68 6.26 14.18 -6.11
C SER A 68 6.04 13.62 -7.52
N LEU A 69 6.10 12.29 -7.67
CA LEU A 69 5.86 11.60 -8.94
C LEU A 69 4.46 11.94 -9.49
N ILE A 70 3.48 11.85 -8.62
CA ILE A 70 2.09 12.15 -8.90
C ILE A 70 1.94 13.62 -9.31
N GLN A 71 2.39 14.59 -8.51
CA GLN A 71 2.22 16.02 -8.81
C GLN A 71 2.83 16.46 -10.14
N ASN A 72 3.90 15.80 -10.58
CA ASN A 72 4.52 16.05 -11.89
C ASN A 72 3.74 15.43 -13.07
N SER A 73 2.82 14.50 -12.80
CA SER A 73 1.94 13.89 -13.78
C SER A 73 0.61 14.62 -13.84
N ILE A 74 0.39 15.43 -14.89
CA ILE A 74 -0.87 16.17 -15.15
C ILE A 74 -1.76 15.38 -16.12
N SER A 75 -1.57 14.06 -16.24
CA SER A 75 -2.40 13.22 -17.11
C SER A 75 -3.74 12.88 -16.45
N ILE A 76 -4.73 12.57 -17.28
CA ILE A 76 -6.04 12.05 -16.86
C ILE A 76 -5.86 10.80 -15.98
N ASP A 77 -4.98 9.89 -16.39
CA ASP A 77 -4.67 8.67 -15.63
C ASP A 77 -4.05 9.00 -14.27
N GLY A 78 -3.19 10.01 -14.19
CA GLY A 78 -2.60 10.48 -12.94
C GLY A 78 -3.65 11.07 -11.99
N ASP A 79 -4.64 11.79 -12.52
CA ASP A 79 -5.76 12.30 -11.74
C ASP A 79 -6.71 11.20 -11.27
N ALA A 80 -6.99 10.21 -12.12
CA ALA A 80 -7.78 9.04 -11.76
C ALA A 80 -7.11 8.24 -10.63
N PHE A 81 -5.81 7.95 -10.77
CA PHE A 81 -5.00 7.28 -9.74
C PHE A 81 -4.99 8.06 -8.41
N ARG A 82 -4.77 9.38 -8.45
CA ARG A 82 -4.89 10.24 -7.26
C ARG A 82 -6.27 10.16 -6.62
N GLY A 83 -7.31 10.23 -7.45
CA GLY A 83 -8.70 10.16 -7.02
C GLY A 83 -8.98 8.86 -6.29
N CYS A 84 -8.56 7.74 -6.87
CA CYS A 84 -8.61 6.41 -6.28
C CYS A 84 -7.94 6.36 -4.90
N LEU A 85 -6.66 6.72 -4.81
CA LEU A 85 -5.92 6.66 -3.55
C LEU A 85 -6.47 7.60 -2.47
N ARG A 86 -7.07 8.74 -2.86
CA ARG A 86 -7.76 9.63 -1.92
C ARG A 86 -9.05 9.03 -1.39
N ARG A 87 -9.88 8.44 -2.25
CA ARG A 87 -11.14 7.77 -1.84
C ARG A 87 -10.85 6.63 -0.87
N LEU A 88 -9.76 5.89 -1.09
CA LEU A 88 -9.32 4.79 -0.24
C LEU A 88 -8.49 5.24 0.98
N GLU A 89 -8.35 6.55 1.21
CA GLU A 89 -7.59 7.14 2.32
C GLU A 89 -6.10 6.75 2.40
N LEU A 90 -5.55 6.22 1.30
CA LEU A 90 -4.12 5.89 1.17
C LEU A 90 -3.25 7.14 1.00
N ILE A 91 -3.85 8.23 0.49
CA ILE A 91 -3.28 9.58 0.53
C ILE A 91 -4.29 10.58 1.09
N LYS A 92 -3.80 11.55 1.86
CA LYS A 92 -4.62 12.64 2.41
C LYS A 92 -4.98 13.67 1.33
N PRO A 93 -5.99 14.54 1.56
CA PRO A 93 -6.26 15.68 0.69
C PRO A 93 -5.02 16.55 0.44
N THR A 94 -4.16 16.70 1.45
CA THR A 94 -2.89 17.45 1.39
C THR A 94 -1.80 16.77 0.56
N GLY A 95 -2.01 15.54 0.07
CA GLY A 95 -1.04 14.74 -0.69
C GLY A 95 -0.11 13.88 0.18
N HIS A 96 -0.24 13.91 1.51
CA HIS A 96 0.57 13.05 2.38
C HIS A 96 0.10 11.59 2.34
N GLU A 97 1.03 10.68 2.09
CA GLU A 97 0.78 9.24 2.07
C GLU A 97 0.54 8.71 3.49
N LEU A 98 -0.46 7.84 3.65
CA LEU A 98 -0.82 7.18 4.91
C LEU A 98 0.40 6.48 5.53
N PHE A 99 1.14 5.75 4.71
CA PHE A 99 2.29 4.95 5.10
C PHE A 99 3.62 5.70 5.09
N SER A 100 3.62 7.04 5.05
CA SER A 100 4.84 7.87 4.96
C SER A 100 5.97 7.42 5.91
N GLY A 101 7.06 6.86 5.37
CA GLY A 101 8.21 6.34 6.12
C GLY A 101 8.05 4.93 6.70
N CYS A 102 7.07 4.16 6.25
CA CYS A 102 6.85 2.78 6.65
C CYS A 102 7.41 1.79 5.62
N ILE A 103 7.94 0.67 6.12
CA ILE A 103 8.00 -0.58 5.37
C ILE A 103 6.59 -1.16 5.34
N ILE A 104 6.11 -1.57 4.18
CA ILE A 104 4.75 -2.08 4.00
C ILE A 104 4.75 -3.55 3.61
N GLU A 105 3.73 -4.27 4.06
CA GLU A 105 3.40 -5.63 3.67
C GLU A 105 1.94 -5.64 3.17
N PRO A 106 1.72 -5.84 1.86
CA PRO A 106 0.38 -6.02 1.32
C PRO A 106 -0.18 -7.39 1.70
N TYR A 107 -1.50 -7.44 1.87
CA TYR A 107 -2.25 -8.67 2.08
C TYR A 107 -3.31 -8.81 0.99
N TYR A 108 -3.22 -9.93 0.29
CA TYR A 108 -4.10 -10.26 -0.84
C TYR A 108 -5.06 -11.39 -0.45
N ASP A 109 -6.27 -11.34 -1.00
CA ASP A 109 -7.21 -12.45 -0.89
C ASP A 109 -6.90 -13.59 -1.89
N LEU A 110 -7.72 -14.64 -1.89
CA LEU A 110 -7.57 -15.79 -2.78
C LEU A 110 -7.70 -15.42 -4.27
N ASN A 111 -8.39 -14.32 -4.57
CA ASN A 111 -8.57 -13.79 -5.92
C ASN A 111 -7.47 -12.78 -6.30
N LYS A 112 -6.40 -12.69 -5.51
CA LYS A 112 -5.29 -11.75 -5.71
C LYS A 112 -5.68 -10.28 -5.63
N ARG A 113 -6.80 -9.96 -4.96
CA ARG A 113 -7.18 -8.56 -4.71
C ARG A 113 -6.53 -8.06 -3.44
N LEU A 114 -6.02 -6.84 -3.47
CA LEU A 114 -5.49 -6.21 -2.28
C LEU A 114 -6.64 -5.92 -1.31
N ILE A 115 -6.54 -6.47 -0.10
CA ILE A 115 -7.57 -6.33 0.94
C ILE A 115 -7.07 -5.61 2.19
N SER A 116 -5.76 -5.55 2.40
CA SER A 116 -5.17 -4.83 3.52
C SER A 116 -3.69 -4.54 3.30
N ILE A 117 -3.15 -3.57 4.03
CA ILE A 117 -1.73 -3.25 4.10
C ILE A 117 -1.35 -3.08 5.56
N CYS A 118 -0.27 -3.70 6.00
CA CYS A 118 0.39 -3.38 7.27
C CYS A 118 1.65 -2.57 7.00
N GLY A 119 1.78 -1.41 7.64
CA GLY A 119 2.97 -0.58 7.59
C GLY A 119 3.66 -0.50 8.95
N VAL A 120 4.96 -0.75 9.00
CA VAL A 120 5.80 -0.57 10.19
C VAL A 120 6.82 0.52 9.93
N LYS A 121 6.95 1.46 10.86
CA LYS A 121 7.89 2.58 10.75
C LYS A 121 9.33 2.08 10.75
N LEU A 122 10.10 2.45 9.72
CA LEU A 122 11.50 2.03 9.60
C LEU A 122 12.41 2.77 10.60
N ASN A 123 12.12 4.05 10.85
CA ASN A 123 12.91 4.90 11.73
C ASN A 123 12.08 5.37 12.93
N ARG A 124 12.75 5.53 14.07
CA ARG A 124 12.15 6.07 15.30
C ARG A 124 11.66 7.49 15.05
N ILE A 125 10.39 7.73 15.33
CA ILE A 125 9.76 9.02 15.07
C ILE A 125 10.12 9.99 16.21
N SER A 126 10.48 11.22 15.87
CA SER A 126 10.76 12.28 16.85
C SER A 126 9.51 12.85 17.54
N ARG A 127 8.32 12.40 17.12
CA ARG A 127 7.00 12.86 17.59
C ARG A 127 6.10 11.65 17.84
N PRO A 128 5.10 11.75 18.74
CA PRO A 128 4.15 10.67 18.97
C PRO A 128 3.40 10.34 17.68
N ALA A 129 3.60 9.13 17.18
CA ALA A 129 2.91 8.58 16.02
C ALA A 129 2.90 7.06 16.11
N PRO A 130 1.91 6.39 15.51
CA PRO A 130 1.82 4.94 15.55
C PRO A 130 3.03 4.29 14.87
N GLU A 131 3.64 3.32 15.54
CA GLU A 131 4.74 2.52 14.99
C GLU A 131 4.25 1.54 13.92
N ILE A 132 3.00 1.06 14.08
CA ILE A 132 2.33 0.15 13.18
C ILE A 132 1.02 0.79 12.71
N ILE A 133 0.80 0.78 11.41
CA ILE A 133 -0.41 1.29 10.75
C ILE A 133 -1.03 0.12 9.99
N HIS A 134 -2.32 -0.10 10.17
CA HIS A 134 -3.08 -1.01 9.34
C HIS A 134 -4.05 -0.22 8.48
N TRP A 135 -4.08 -0.54 7.20
CA TRP A 135 -5.14 -0.13 6.28
C TRP A 135 -5.94 -1.38 5.92
N PHE A 136 -7.25 -1.29 5.99
CA PHE A 136 -8.16 -2.36 5.62
C PHE A 136 -9.07 -1.80 4.54
N ARG A 137 -9.26 -2.55 3.47
CA ARG A 137 -10.32 -2.22 2.51
C ARG A 137 -11.67 -2.45 3.18
N ASP A 138 -12.69 -1.69 2.78
CA ASP A 138 -14.06 -1.68 3.34
C ASP A 138 -14.73 -3.07 3.32
N LYS A 139 -14.29 -3.92 4.24
CA LYS A 139 -14.68 -5.32 4.41
C LYS A 139 -14.59 -5.66 5.89
N VAL A 140 -15.50 -6.51 6.32
CA VAL A 140 -15.42 -7.14 7.64
C VAL A 140 -14.54 -8.37 7.51
N PHE A 141 -13.49 -8.44 8.34
CA PHE A 141 -12.65 -9.62 8.47
C PHE A 141 -13.10 -10.41 9.70
N ASP A 142 -13.61 -11.62 9.48
CA ASP A 142 -14.08 -12.54 10.52
C ASP A 142 -12.92 -13.30 11.20
N MET A 143 -11.71 -13.18 10.66
CA MET A 143 -10.47 -13.73 11.18
C MET A 143 -9.36 -12.66 11.17
N PRO A 144 -8.45 -12.67 12.16
CA PRO A 144 -7.34 -11.72 12.18
C PRO A 144 -6.37 -11.98 11.02
N LEU A 145 -6.07 -10.94 10.25
CA LEU A 145 -5.03 -10.98 9.22
C LEU A 145 -3.65 -11.11 9.88
N LYS A 146 -2.82 -12.02 9.36
CA LYS A 146 -1.48 -12.29 9.89
C LYS A 146 -0.42 -11.67 8.99
N PHE A 147 0.21 -10.61 9.47
CA PHE A 147 1.31 -9.93 8.79
C PHE A 147 2.66 -10.40 9.35
N LYS A 148 3.63 -10.67 8.47
CA LYS A 148 5.02 -10.94 8.86
C LYS A 148 5.68 -9.76 9.55
N LEU A 149 5.39 -8.52 9.13
CA LEU A 149 5.95 -7.32 9.75
C LEU A 149 5.51 -7.15 11.22
N THR A 150 4.27 -7.50 11.57
CA THR A 150 3.81 -7.43 12.97
C THR A 150 4.52 -8.44 13.88
N GLN A 151 4.91 -9.60 13.36
CA GLN A 151 5.70 -10.59 14.10
C GLN A 151 7.13 -10.10 14.36
N MET A 152 7.65 -9.22 13.49
CA MET A 152 8.98 -8.61 13.63
C MET A 152 8.98 -7.36 14.52
N GLY A 153 7.92 -6.53 14.45
CA GLY A 153 7.78 -5.33 15.26
C GLY A 153 7.79 -5.63 16.76
N GLN A 154 7.24 -6.77 17.16
CA GLN A 154 7.28 -7.26 18.55
C GLN A 154 8.70 -7.56 19.06
N SER A 155 9.67 -7.83 18.16
CA SER A 155 11.07 -8.06 18.53
C SER A 155 11.85 -6.77 18.80
N HIS A 156 11.30 -5.60 18.47
CA HIS A 156 11.94 -4.28 18.63
C HIS A 156 11.36 -3.47 19.82
N VAL A 157 10.47 -4.09 20.63
CA VAL A 157 9.87 -3.49 21.84
C VAL A 157 10.57 -3.96 23.12
N ASN A 158 11.78 -4.52 23.04
CA ASN A 158 12.62 -4.83 24.20
C ASN A 158 13.93 -4.04 24.16
#